data_AF-A0A0J6TDJ0-F1
#
_entry.id   AF-A0A0J6TDJ0-F1
#
_cell.length_a   1.000
_cell.length_b   1.000
_cell.length_c   1.000
_cell.angle_alpha   90.00
_cell.angle_beta   90.00
_cell.angle_gamma   90.00
#
_symmetry.space_group_name_H-M   'P 1'
#
loop_
_entity.id
_entity.type
_entity.pdbx_description
1 polymer ?
#
loop_
_entity_poly.entity_id
_entity_poly.type
_entity_poly.pdbx_seq_one_letter_code
_entity_poly.pdbx_strand_id
1 'polypeptide(L)'
;MIYDLANYTEAMPATASRGTPFALYSDLDPTRESSIHNSRLAHLVDAIRQLPAHAKDMDYADVSPVTMQIAIDFVRRLPLNRALPKVAVDDEGDILMRWAEPTGRCALTVAHQVLHMTANPGSNSTHVEPLVYNGGHIPPALLQHIPIRA
;
A
#
# COMPACT_ATOMS: atom_id res chain seq x y z
N MET A 1 -33.21 -46.38 -49.51
CA MET A 1 -32.24 -46.44 -48.39
C MET A 1 -32.03 -45.00 -47.96
N ILE A 2 -32.81 -44.56 -46.98
CA ILE A 2 -32.97 -43.17 -46.55
C ILE A 2 -32.21 -43.06 -45.22
N TYR A 3 -31.22 -42.18 -45.15
CA TYR A 3 -30.52 -41.90 -43.89
C TYR A 3 -31.30 -40.86 -43.10
N ASP A 4 -31.74 -41.30 -41.92
CA ASP A 4 -32.46 -40.54 -40.91
C ASP A 4 -31.50 -39.53 -40.25
N LEU A 5 -31.76 -38.23 -40.42
CA LEU A 5 -30.99 -37.16 -39.77
C LEU A 5 -31.59 -36.91 -38.39
N ALA A 6 -30.99 -37.55 -37.37
CA ALA A 6 -31.33 -37.34 -35.98
C ALA A 6 -31.02 -35.89 -35.55
N ASN A 7 -32.07 -35.21 -35.08
CA ASN A 7 -32.03 -33.90 -34.43
C ASN A 7 -31.15 -33.96 -33.16
N TYR A 8 -29.97 -33.34 -33.20
CA TYR A 8 -29.20 -33.00 -32.02
C TYR A 8 -29.77 -31.72 -31.38
N THR A 9 -30.87 -31.87 -30.66
CA THR A 9 -31.37 -30.86 -29.72
C THR A 9 -31.44 -31.50 -28.34
N GLU A 10 -30.28 -31.71 -27.72
CA GLU A 10 -30.21 -32.09 -26.31
C GLU A 10 -29.05 -31.38 -25.61
N ALA A 11 -29.46 -30.55 -24.65
CA ALA A 11 -28.80 -30.31 -23.37
C ALA A 11 -27.32 -29.88 -23.38
N MET A 12 -27.08 -28.60 -23.70
CA MET A 12 -25.99 -27.87 -23.04
C MET A 12 -26.48 -27.44 -21.66
N PRO A 13 -25.94 -27.96 -20.54
CA PRO A 13 -26.20 -27.35 -19.24
C PRO A 13 -25.68 -25.93 -19.27
N ALA A 14 -26.53 -24.97 -18.89
CA ALA A 14 -26.12 -23.61 -18.61
C ALA A 14 -24.94 -23.68 -17.63
N THR A 15 -23.74 -23.42 -18.13
CA THR A 15 -22.57 -23.18 -17.29
C THR A 15 -22.89 -21.89 -16.57
N ALA A 16 -23.37 -22.03 -15.33
CA ALA A 16 -23.38 -20.96 -14.37
C ALA A 16 -21.99 -20.33 -14.42
N SER A 17 -21.93 -19.08 -14.89
CA SER A 17 -20.76 -18.24 -14.82
C SER A 17 -20.30 -18.27 -13.36
N ARG A 18 -19.31 -19.11 -13.07
CA ARG A 18 -18.55 -19.05 -11.83
C ARG A 18 -17.90 -17.69 -11.86
N GLY A 19 -18.51 -16.74 -11.17
CA GLY A 19 -17.91 -15.44 -10.90
C GLY A 19 -16.45 -15.67 -10.54
N THR A 20 -15.56 -15.00 -11.24
CA THR A 20 -14.15 -15.02 -10.91
C THR A 20 -14.03 -14.65 -9.43
N PRO A 21 -13.24 -15.39 -8.62
CA PRO A 21 -13.15 -15.16 -7.17
C PRO A 21 -12.55 -13.79 -6.81
N PHE A 22 -12.19 -12.98 -7.80
CA PHE A 22 -11.58 -11.67 -7.68
C PHE A 22 -12.55 -10.50 -7.94
N ALA A 23 -13.78 -10.74 -8.39
CA ALA A 23 -14.79 -9.69 -8.61
C ALA A 23 -15.43 -9.15 -7.32
N LEU A 24 -14.95 -9.60 -6.15
CA LEU A 24 -15.48 -9.25 -4.83
C LEU A 24 -14.58 -8.32 -4.01
N TYR A 25 -13.44 -7.90 -4.54
CA TYR A 25 -12.54 -6.98 -3.83
C TYR A 25 -12.60 -5.58 -4.45
N SER A 26 -13.24 -4.67 -3.70
CA SER A 26 -12.67 -3.36 -3.34
C SER A 26 -13.34 -2.07 -3.84
N ASP A 27 -14.42 -2.08 -4.62
CA ASP A 27 -14.94 -0.82 -5.20
C ASP A 27 -16.37 -0.41 -4.80
N LEU A 28 -17.08 -1.17 -3.95
CA LEU A 28 -18.50 -0.91 -3.66
C LEU A 28 -18.91 -1.01 -2.19
N ASP A 29 -18.02 -0.68 -1.25
CA ASP A 29 -18.45 -0.44 0.13
C ASP A 29 -18.32 1.04 0.52
N PRO A 30 -19.32 1.88 0.19
CA PRO A 30 -19.37 3.29 0.56
C PRO A 30 -19.72 3.45 2.05
N THR A 31 -19.14 2.64 2.92
CA THR A 31 -19.28 2.85 4.36
C THR A 31 -18.61 4.16 4.76
N ARG A 32 -19.12 4.73 5.84
CA ARG A 32 -18.50 5.87 6.53
C ARG A 32 -17.01 5.63 6.81
N GLU A 33 -16.61 4.39 7.05
CA GLU A 33 -15.22 4.01 7.29
C GLU A 33 -14.34 4.20 6.05
N SER A 34 -14.79 3.76 4.87
CA SER A 34 -14.09 3.99 3.60
C SER A 34 -13.92 5.48 3.33
N SER A 35 -14.95 6.30 3.60
CA SER A 35 -14.87 7.76 3.41
C SER A 35 -13.86 8.43 4.36
N ILE A 36 -13.85 8.04 5.64
CA ILE A 36 -12.89 8.57 6.62
C ILE A 36 -11.47 8.15 6.24
N HIS A 37 -11.28 6.89 5.83
CA HIS A 37 -9.99 6.39 5.40
C HIS A 37 -9.48 7.18 4.18
N ASN A 38 -10.30 7.34 3.15
CA ASN A 38 -9.95 8.09 1.95
C ASN A 38 -9.59 9.54 2.25
N SER A 39 -10.30 10.18 3.19
CA SER A 39 -9.98 11.55 3.63
C SER A 39 -8.61 11.62 4.32
N ARG A 40 -8.33 10.67 5.23
CA ARG A 40 -7.02 10.59 5.91
C ARG A 40 -5.88 10.28 4.93
N LEU A 41 -6.12 9.39 3.98
CA LEU A 41 -5.15 9.06 2.93
C LEU A 41 -4.88 10.28 2.04
N ALA A 42 -5.90 11.04 1.65
CA ALA A 42 -5.74 12.27 0.88
C ALA A 42 -4.87 13.29 1.65
N HIS A 43 -5.16 13.53 2.93
CA HIS A 43 -4.35 14.41 3.77
C HIS A 43 -2.90 13.92 3.91
N LEU A 44 -2.69 12.60 4.03
CA LEU A 44 -1.34 12.04 4.11
C LEU A 44 -0.56 12.24 2.79
N VAL A 45 -1.21 12.04 1.65
CA VAL A 45 -0.60 12.29 0.33
C VAL A 45 -0.23 13.76 0.18
N ASP A 46 -1.08 14.67 0.62
CA ASP A 46 -0.79 16.11 0.58
C ASP A 46 0.34 16.48 1.55
N ALA A 47 0.41 15.86 2.72
CA ALA A 47 1.54 16.02 3.63
C ALA A 47 2.87 15.57 2.99
N ILE A 48 2.89 14.41 2.31
CA ILE A 48 4.08 13.93 1.60
C ILE A 48 4.52 14.93 0.51
N ARG A 49 3.57 15.51 -0.22
CA ARG A 49 3.86 16.53 -1.26
C ARG A 49 4.44 17.83 -0.70
N GLN A 50 4.21 18.12 0.56
CA GLN A 50 4.74 19.32 1.23
C GLN A 50 6.15 19.09 1.81
N LEU A 51 6.60 17.84 1.96
CA LEU A 51 7.91 17.52 2.54
C LEU A 51 9.10 18.19 1.84
N PRO A 52 9.17 18.33 0.50
CA PRO A 52 10.29 19.01 -0.13
C PRO A 52 10.45 20.48 0.31
N ALA A 53 9.33 21.19 0.48
CA ALA A 53 9.36 22.56 0.99
C ALA A 53 9.82 22.57 2.46
N HIS A 54 9.34 21.62 3.25
CA HIS A 54 9.73 21.50 4.65
C HIS A 54 11.22 21.14 4.84
N ALA A 55 11.77 20.27 3.98
CA ALA A 55 13.19 19.94 3.96
C ALA A 55 14.04 21.19 3.74
N LYS A 56 13.65 22.01 2.75
CA LYS A 56 14.31 23.29 2.45
C LYS A 56 14.26 24.26 3.62
N ASP A 57 13.12 24.37 4.30
CA ASP A 57 12.97 25.24 5.47
C ASP A 57 13.87 24.81 6.64
N MET A 58 14.23 23.52 6.72
CA MET A 58 15.11 22.94 7.73
C MET A 58 16.59 22.87 7.31
N ASP A 59 16.95 23.32 6.11
CA ASP A 59 18.30 23.17 5.52
C ASP A 59 18.74 21.70 5.38
N TYR A 60 17.79 20.81 5.10
CA TYR A 60 18.06 19.40 4.78
C TYR A 60 18.31 19.20 3.29
N ALA A 61 18.82 18.04 2.90
CA ALA A 61 18.97 17.68 1.50
C ALA A 61 17.62 17.66 0.75
N ASP A 62 17.68 17.95 -0.55
CA ASP A 62 16.49 18.00 -1.40
C ASP A 62 15.84 16.62 -1.53
N VAL A 63 14.53 16.56 -1.25
CA VAL A 63 13.73 15.35 -1.46
C VAL A 63 13.60 15.08 -2.96
N SER A 64 14.16 13.96 -3.42
CA SER A 64 14.09 13.62 -4.84
C SER A 64 12.64 13.39 -5.30
N PRO A 65 12.27 13.78 -6.54
CA PRO A 65 10.94 13.51 -7.09
C PRO A 65 10.59 12.02 -7.10
N VAL A 66 11.60 11.15 -7.28
CA VAL A 66 11.45 9.69 -7.25
C VAL A 66 11.08 9.23 -5.85
N THR A 67 11.82 9.66 -4.82
CA THR A 67 11.54 9.35 -3.41
C THR A 67 10.10 9.73 -3.04
N MET A 68 9.68 10.96 -3.41
CA MET A 68 8.32 11.43 -3.16
C MET A 68 7.26 10.57 -3.88
N GLN A 69 7.49 10.24 -5.16
CA GLN A 69 6.57 9.42 -5.94
C GLN A 69 6.43 8.00 -5.36
N ILE A 70 7.53 7.40 -4.93
CA ILE A 70 7.57 6.09 -4.29
C ILE A 70 6.83 6.12 -2.95
N ALA A 71 7.05 7.14 -2.13
CA ALA A 71 6.34 7.31 -0.87
C ALA A 71 4.82 7.44 -1.08
N ILE A 72 4.38 8.23 -2.07
CA ILE A 72 2.96 8.39 -2.41
C ILE A 72 2.35 7.08 -2.90
N ASP A 73 3.04 6.35 -3.78
CA ASP A 73 2.54 5.08 -4.30
C ASP A 73 2.43 4.03 -3.18
N PHE A 74 3.44 3.96 -2.30
CA PHE A 74 3.44 3.07 -1.15
C PHE A 74 2.21 3.29 -0.26
N VAL A 75 1.90 4.54 0.14
CA VAL A 75 0.75 4.81 1.02
C VAL A 75 -0.59 4.56 0.33
N ARG A 76 -0.68 4.79 -0.98
CA ARG A 76 -1.90 4.50 -1.76
C ARG A 76 -2.16 3.01 -1.90
N ARG A 77 -1.12 2.18 -1.84
CA ARG A 77 -1.20 0.72 -1.96
C ARG A 77 -1.25 -0.01 -0.63
N LEU A 78 -1.20 0.72 0.49
CA LEU A 78 -1.43 0.13 1.80
C LEU A 78 -2.85 -0.47 1.84
N PRO A 79 -3.00 -1.75 2.24
CA PRO A 79 -4.32 -2.34 2.41
C PRO A 79 -5.17 -1.54 3.41
N LEU A 80 -6.48 -1.45 3.17
CA LEU A 80 -7.42 -0.64 3.99
C LEU A 80 -7.45 -1.01 5.48
N ASN A 81 -7.05 -2.25 5.81
CA ASN A 81 -6.97 -2.74 7.19
C ASN A 81 -5.65 -2.37 7.90
N ARG A 82 -4.73 -1.67 7.23
CA ARG A 82 -3.48 -1.19 7.83
C ARG A 82 -3.63 0.23 8.34
N ALA A 83 -2.90 0.51 9.43
CA ALA A 83 -2.78 1.86 9.94
C ALA A 83 -2.00 2.75 8.94
N LEU A 84 -2.34 4.04 8.87
CA LEU A 84 -1.60 5.01 8.07
C LEU A 84 -0.41 5.55 8.89
N PRO A 85 0.76 5.77 8.27
CA PRO A 85 1.94 6.28 8.97
C PRO A 85 1.82 7.79 9.27
N LYS A 86 2.64 8.24 10.21
CA LYS A 86 3.11 9.64 10.23
C LYS A 86 4.31 9.76 9.30
N VAL A 87 4.45 10.89 8.62
CA VAL A 87 5.55 11.13 7.67
C VAL A 87 6.43 12.28 8.15
N ALA A 88 7.72 12.18 7.83
CA ALA A 88 8.72 13.23 8.01
C ALA A 88 9.78 13.09 6.91
N VAL A 89 10.64 14.08 6.79
CA VAL A 89 11.86 14.04 5.98
C VAL A 89 13.06 13.99 6.93
N ASP A 90 14.08 13.22 6.60
CA ASP A 90 15.37 13.23 7.33
C ASP A 90 16.39 14.19 6.69
N ASP A 91 17.56 14.28 7.29
CA ASP A 91 18.64 15.18 6.86
C ASP A 91 19.28 14.77 5.52
N GLU A 92 19.06 13.52 5.08
CA GLU A 92 19.51 12.99 3.79
C GLU A 92 18.49 13.22 2.65
N GLY A 93 17.34 13.81 2.95
CA GLY A 93 16.28 14.07 1.97
C GLY A 93 15.39 12.85 1.69
N ASP A 94 15.51 11.80 2.52
CA ASP A 94 14.69 10.61 2.45
C ASP A 94 13.39 10.79 3.25
N ILE A 95 12.37 10.01 2.89
CA ILE A 95 11.06 10.11 3.54
C ILE A 95 10.93 9.02 4.59
N LEU A 96 10.80 9.43 5.85
CA LEU A 96 10.54 8.57 6.98
C LEU A 96 9.04 8.40 7.21
N MET A 97 8.57 7.16 7.23
CA MET A 97 7.22 6.75 7.61
C MET A 97 7.27 6.02 8.95
N ARG A 98 6.48 6.45 9.92
CA ARG A 98 6.50 5.87 11.28
C ARG A 98 5.11 5.46 11.76
N TRP A 99 5.04 4.24 12.29
CA TRP A 99 3.91 3.72 13.04
C TRP A 99 4.29 3.59 14.50
N ALA A 100 3.46 4.14 15.39
CA ALA A 100 3.69 4.15 16.84
C ALA A 100 2.43 3.71 17.58
N GLU A 101 1.79 2.65 17.10
CA GLU A 101 0.53 2.14 17.64
C GLU A 101 0.78 1.08 18.74
N PRO A 102 -0.20 0.82 19.62
CA PRO A 102 -0.11 -0.27 20.60
C PRO A 102 0.05 -1.65 19.96
N THR A 103 -0.53 -1.85 18.77
CA THR A 103 -0.51 -3.12 18.02
C THR A 103 0.81 -3.38 17.30
N GLY A 104 1.71 -2.39 17.23
CA GLY A 104 3.03 -2.55 16.64
C GLY A 104 3.70 -1.21 16.36
N ARG A 105 5.03 -1.22 16.36
CA ARG A 105 5.84 -0.04 16.04
C ARG A 105 6.83 -0.40 14.95
N CYS A 106 6.88 0.40 13.90
CA CYS A 106 7.88 0.27 12.86
C CYS A 106 8.18 1.62 12.23
N ALA A 107 9.35 1.72 11.64
CA ALA A 107 9.81 2.84 10.85
C ALA A 107 10.22 2.32 9.48
N LEU A 108 9.84 3.03 8.42
CA LEU A 108 10.19 2.75 7.04
C LEU A 108 10.79 4.03 6.45
N THR A 109 12.05 3.98 6.02
CA THR A 109 12.69 5.04 5.25
C THR A 109 12.58 4.70 3.77
N VAL A 110 12.14 5.66 2.97
CA VAL A 110 12.12 5.58 1.51
C VAL A 110 13.32 6.35 0.98
N ALA A 111 14.30 5.63 0.46
CA ALA A 111 15.54 6.15 -0.11
C ALA A 111 15.56 5.91 -1.62
N HIS A 112 15.18 6.90 -2.41
CA HIS A 112 14.91 6.75 -3.84
C HIS A 112 13.88 5.63 -4.12
N GLN A 113 14.34 4.46 -4.57
CA GLN A 113 13.53 3.27 -4.84
C GLN A 113 13.73 2.16 -3.79
N VAL A 114 14.58 2.39 -2.80
CA VAL A 114 14.92 1.40 -1.77
C VAL A 114 14.13 1.68 -0.51
N LEU A 115 13.55 0.62 0.05
CA LEU A 115 12.77 0.63 1.28
C LEU A 115 13.61 0.03 2.40
N HIS A 116 13.89 0.82 3.43
CA HIS A 116 14.60 0.40 4.64
C HIS A 116 13.64 0.37 5.81
N MET A 117 13.41 -0.80 6.43
CA MET A 117 12.47 -0.91 7.54
C MET A 117 13.13 -1.41 8.82
N THR A 118 12.77 -0.77 9.93
CA THR A 118 13.04 -1.24 11.28
C THR A 118 11.72 -1.52 11.98
N ALA A 119 11.52 -2.77 12.38
CA ALA A 119 10.43 -3.20 13.23
C ALA A 119 10.85 -3.12 14.71
N ASN A 120 9.91 -2.79 15.59
CA ASN A 120 10.09 -2.68 17.03
C ASN A 120 11.33 -1.83 17.44
N PRO A 121 11.47 -0.59 16.94
CA PRO A 121 12.64 0.24 17.25
C PRO A 121 12.82 0.40 18.77
N GLY A 122 14.06 0.24 19.24
CA GLY A 122 14.41 0.17 20.66
C GLY A 122 15.27 -1.06 20.96
N SER A 123 15.17 -1.60 22.18
CA SER A 123 16.02 -2.70 22.65
C SER A 123 15.84 -4.04 21.90
N ASN A 124 14.74 -4.21 21.17
CA ASN A 124 14.40 -5.43 20.42
C ASN A 124 14.19 -5.13 18.92
N SER A 125 14.96 -4.19 18.37
CA SER A 125 14.83 -3.79 16.98
C SER A 125 15.15 -4.93 16.02
N THR A 126 14.32 -5.11 15.01
CA THR A 126 14.56 -6.02 13.88
C THR A 126 14.67 -5.20 12.62
N HIS A 127 15.78 -5.34 11.90
CA HIS A 127 15.96 -4.72 10.59
C HIS A 127 15.46 -5.68 9.52
N VAL A 128 14.56 -5.20 8.67
CA VAL A 128 14.16 -5.93 7.47
C VAL A 128 15.18 -5.60 6.40
N GLU A 129 15.62 -6.63 5.66
CA GLU A 129 16.54 -6.44 4.53
C GLU A 129 16.02 -5.37 3.57
N PRO A 130 16.89 -4.48 3.06
CA PRO A 130 16.48 -3.45 2.10
C PRO A 130 15.84 -4.05 0.86
N LEU A 131 14.75 -3.43 0.39
CA LEU A 131 13.97 -3.91 -0.75
C LEU A 131 13.82 -2.81 -1.79
N VAL A 132 14.11 -3.15 -3.05
CA VAL A 132 13.77 -2.27 -4.18
C VAL A 132 12.27 -2.33 -4.42
N TYR A 133 11.63 -1.16 -4.50
CA TYR A 133 10.20 -1.02 -4.70
C TYR A 133 9.91 -0.19 -5.94
N ASN A 134 9.26 -0.84 -6.91
CA ASN A 134 8.98 -0.26 -8.23
C ASN A 134 7.54 0.25 -8.36
N GLY A 135 6.90 0.60 -7.24
CA GLY A 135 5.50 1.01 -7.20
C GLY A 135 4.51 -0.11 -7.51
N GLY A 136 4.86 -1.36 -7.17
CA GLY A 136 4.03 -2.55 -7.34
C GLY A 136 3.31 -2.92 -6.04
N HIS A 137 3.07 -4.21 -5.82
CA HIS A 137 2.56 -4.68 -4.53
C HIS A 137 3.58 -4.44 -3.41
N ILE A 138 3.09 -4.05 -2.22
CA ILE A 138 3.93 -3.92 -1.03
C ILE A 138 4.51 -5.31 -0.70
N PRO A 139 5.84 -5.45 -0.58
CA PRO A 139 6.46 -6.72 -0.22
C PRO A 139 5.89 -7.30 1.08
N PRO A 140 5.52 -8.60 1.11
CA PRO A 140 4.97 -9.24 2.31
C PRO A 140 5.86 -9.10 3.55
N ALA A 141 7.18 -9.11 3.35
CA ALA A 141 8.19 -8.94 4.40
C ALA A 141 8.07 -7.58 5.12
N LEU A 142 7.60 -6.53 4.44
CA LEU A 142 7.32 -5.23 5.08
C LEU A 142 5.93 -5.23 5.71
N LEU A 143 4.94 -5.76 4.99
CA LEU A 143 3.52 -5.69 5.38
C LEU A 143 3.23 -6.40 6.71
N GLN A 144 3.97 -7.47 7.03
CA GLN A 144 3.83 -8.19 8.30
C GLN A 144 4.18 -7.34 9.53
N HIS A 145 4.99 -6.29 9.37
CA HIS A 145 5.40 -5.40 10.46
C HIS A 145 4.54 -4.15 10.56
N ILE A 146 3.72 -3.85 9.55
CA ILE A 146 2.84 -2.67 9.54
C ILE A 146 1.59 -2.98 10.38
N PRO A 147 1.30 -2.19 11.42
CA PRO A 147 0.16 -2.45 12.30
C PRO A 147 -1.18 -2.48 11.55
N ILE A 148 -2.07 -3.35 12.01
CA ILE A 148 -3.47 -3.31 11.62
C ILE A 148 -4.16 -2.11 12.29
N ARG A 149 -5.18 -1.57 11.62
CA ARG A 149 -6.04 -0.53 12.16
C ARG A 149 -6.80 -1.08 13.37
N ALA A 150 -6.74 -0.36 14.50
CA ALA A 150 -7.55 -0.64 15.69
C ALA A 150 -9.01 -0.23 15.48
#